data_AF-A0A4P6MWH4-F1
#
_entry.id   AF-A0A4P6MWH4-F1
#
_cell.length_a   1.000
_cell.length_b   1.000
_cell.length_c   1.000
_cell.angle_alpha   90.00
_cell.angle_beta   90.00
_cell.angle_gamma   90.00
#
_symmetry.space_group_name_H-M   'P 1'
#
loop_
_entity.id
_entity.type
_entity.pdbx_description
1 polymer ?
#
loop_
_entity_poly.entity_id
_entity_poly.type
_entity_poly.pdbx_seq_one_letter_code
_entity_poly.pdbx_strand_id
1 'polypeptide(L)'
;MDDARLIARTAANRRLFADVLDDLGEAHAHDATLCSDWDVRTLAGHQLQPVHVPSWRFLLTAARQRSMARACDVHAVRLGDRPLAEIAAELRHRATDGSKPWFIGRAGPFTDSCIHLRDLAEPQGLDVTVPLEDWRAALDIIVSPRGRESFLPAKGLLDGLRWEATDVAWAHGEGSPVTGSAEALAMVMSGRSVHLDRVSGEGVAALRARLT
;
A
#
# COMPACT_ATOMS: atom_id res chain seq x y z
N MET A 1 4.60 2.74 16.83
CA MET A 1 3.81 1.52 17.09
C MET A 1 4.78 0.36 17.31
N ASP A 2 4.55 -0.52 18.28
CA ASP A 2 5.42 -1.68 18.48
C ASP A 2 5.22 -2.78 17.41
N ASP A 3 6.19 -3.70 17.35
CA ASP A 3 6.22 -4.78 16.38
C ASP A 3 5.01 -5.74 16.50
N ALA A 4 4.53 -6.00 17.71
CA ALA A 4 3.43 -6.93 17.96
C ALA A 4 2.10 -6.37 17.42
N ARG A 5 1.86 -5.08 17.65
CA ARG A 5 0.68 -4.38 17.14
C ARG A 5 0.72 -4.25 15.61
N LEU A 6 1.89 -3.98 15.02
CA LEU A 6 2.05 -4.00 13.56
C LEU A 6 1.68 -5.36 12.95
N ILE A 7 2.13 -6.47 13.55
CA ILE A 7 1.80 -7.83 13.07
C ILE A 7 0.29 -8.07 13.19
N ALA A 8 -0.31 -7.76 14.33
CA ALA A 8 -1.73 -8.01 14.57
C ALA A 8 -2.63 -7.25 13.58
N ARG A 9 -2.30 -5.99 13.29
CA ARG A 9 -3.06 -5.17 12.33
C ARG A 9 -2.81 -5.58 10.88
N THR A 10 -1.56 -5.90 10.52
CA THR A 10 -1.27 -6.49 9.20
C THR A 10 -2.07 -7.79 9.00
N ALA A 11 -2.21 -8.61 10.04
CA ALA A 11 -3.00 -9.83 9.98
C ALA A 11 -4.49 -9.57 9.76
N ALA A 12 -5.05 -8.51 10.39
CA ALA A 12 -6.43 -8.10 10.14
C ALA A 12 -6.61 -7.61 8.69
N ASN A 13 -5.70 -6.77 8.19
CA ASN A 13 -5.74 -6.26 6.83
C ASN A 13 -5.61 -7.37 5.78
N ARG A 14 -4.76 -8.39 6.02
CA ARG A 14 -4.66 -9.58 5.14
C ARG A 14 -5.95 -10.36 5.06
N ARG A 15 -6.65 -10.54 6.20
CA ARG A 15 -7.95 -11.22 6.21
C ARG A 15 -8.99 -10.40 5.46
N LEU A 16 -9.03 -9.09 5.69
CA LEU A 16 -9.92 -8.18 4.95
C LEU A 16 -9.65 -8.23 3.43
N PHE A 17 -8.39 -8.20 3.00
CA PHE A 17 -8.03 -8.34 1.59
C PHE A 17 -8.49 -9.70 1.02
N ALA A 18 -8.33 -10.78 1.79
CA ALA A 18 -8.81 -12.10 1.39
C ALA A 18 -10.33 -12.18 1.26
N ASP A 19 -11.08 -11.50 2.13
CA ASP A 19 -12.54 -11.40 2.03
C ASP A 19 -12.95 -10.67 0.75
N VAL A 20 -12.26 -9.58 0.39
CA VAL A 20 -12.48 -8.87 -0.90
C VAL A 20 -12.17 -9.76 -2.11
N LEU A 21 -11.11 -10.58 -2.07
CA LEU A 21 -10.80 -11.51 -3.16
C LEU A 21 -11.89 -12.58 -3.36
N ASP A 22 -12.43 -13.11 -2.27
CA ASP A 22 -13.51 -14.11 -2.34
C ASP A 22 -14.81 -13.50 -2.85
N ASP A 23 -15.13 -12.27 -2.45
CA ASP A 23 -16.32 -11.54 -2.90
C ASP A 23 -16.24 -11.17 -4.39
N LEU A 24 -15.06 -10.76 -4.87
CA LEU A 24 -14.82 -10.52 -6.30
C LEU A 24 -14.89 -11.82 -7.11
N GLY A 25 -14.22 -12.87 -6.63
CA GLY A 25 -14.13 -14.15 -7.33
C GLY A 25 -13.29 -14.10 -8.61
N GLU A 26 -13.06 -15.29 -9.18
CA GLU A 26 -12.10 -15.50 -10.28
C GLU A 26 -12.45 -14.72 -11.57
N ALA A 27 -13.71 -14.33 -11.76
CA ALA A 27 -14.15 -13.57 -12.92
C ALA A 27 -13.44 -12.21 -13.06
N HIS A 28 -13.03 -11.61 -11.94
CA HIS A 28 -12.37 -10.30 -11.88
C HIS A 28 -10.84 -10.43 -11.78
N ALA A 29 -10.27 -11.63 -11.94
CA ALA A 29 -8.84 -11.88 -11.71
C ALA A 29 -7.90 -11.06 -12.62
N HIS A 30 -8.40 -10.67 -13.79
CA HIS A 30 -7.65 -9.89 -14.79
C HIS A 30 -8.08 -8.43 -14.87
N ASP A 31 -8.91 -7.98 -13.94
CA ASP A 31 -9.34 -6.59 -13.92
C ASP A 31 -8.22 -5.66 -13.46
N ALA A 32 -8.29 -4.42 -13.95
CA ALA A 32 -7.32 -3.40 -13.62
C ALA A 32 -7.33 -3.06 -12.12
N THR A 33 -6.15 -2.75 -11.58
CA THR A 33 -5.95 -2.18 -10.25
C THR A 33 -5.38 -0.77 -10.36
N LEU A 34 -5.23 -0.05 -9.25
CA LEU A 34 -4.49 1.22 -9.26
C LEU A 34 -2.98 1.04 -9.45
N CYS A 35 -2.47 -0.19 -9.35
CA CYS A 35 -1.12 -0.53 -9.79
C CYS A 35 -1.15 -0.77 -11.30
N SER A 36 -0.77 0.22 -12.10
CA SER A 36 -1.00 0.27 -13.56
C SER A 36 -0.66 -0.99 -14.37
N ASP A 37 0.37 -1.75 -13.96
CA ASP A 37 0.83 -2.96 -14.66
C ASP A 37 0.32 -4.27 -14.02
N TRP A 38 -0.45 -4.19 -12.94
CA TRP A 38 -0.91 -5.34 -12.18
C TRP A 38 -2.43 -5.46 -12.24
N ASP A 39 -2.89 -6.62 -12.69
CA ASP A 39 -4.26 -7.05 -12.51
C ASP A 39 -4.51 -7.51 -11.06
N VAL A 40 -5.77 -7.79 -10.73
CA VAL A 40 -6.18 -8.29 -9.39
C VAL A 40 -5.33 -9.50 -8.98
N ARG A 41 -5.10 -10.45 -9.88
CA ARG A 41 -4.28 -11.65 -9.62
C ARG A 41 -2.84 -11.30 -9.25
N THR A 42 -2.21 -10.40 -10.00
CA THR A 42 -0.83 -9.99 -9.77
C THR A 42 -0.71 -9.23 -8.45
N LEU A 43 -1.64 -8.32 -8.17
CA LEU A 43 -1.70 -7.60 -6.90
C LEU A 43 -1.91 -8.55 -5.71
N ALA A 44 -2.79 -9.55 -5.85
CA ALA A 44 -3.00 -10.59 -4.84
C ALA A 44 -1.72 -11.42 -4.60
N GLY A 45 -1.01 -11.76 -5.67
CA GLY A 45 0.30 -12.40 -5.58
C GLY A 45 1.35 -11.56 -4.84
N HIS A 46 1.31 -10.23 -4.99
CA HIS A 46 2.18 -9.33 -4.24
C HIS A 46 1.89 -9.36 -2.73
N GLN A 47 0.63 -9.46 -2.31
CA GLN A 47 0.29 -9.57 -0.88
C GLN A 47 0.88 -10.82 -0.21
N LEU A 48 1.11 -11.89 -0.97
CA LEU A 48 1.81 -13.09 -0.50
C LEU A 48 3.34 -12.93 -0.45
N GLN A 49 3.92 -11.97 -1.18
CA GLN A 49 5.37 -11.84 -1.31
C GLN A 49 6.09 -11.63 0.03
N PRO A 50 5.64 -10.75 0.94
CA PRO A 50 6.30 -10.58 2.26
C PRO A 50 6.31 -11.86 3.10
N VAL A 51 5.35 -12.75 2.87
CA VAL A 51 5.18 -13.99 3.64
C VAL A 51 6.05 -15.12 3.07
N HIS A 52 6.13 -15.25 1.74
CA HIS A 52 6.85 -16.35 1.10
C HIS A 52 8.30 -16.04 0.72
N VAL A 53 8.65 -14.77 0.55
CA VAL A 53 9.95 -14.37 0.02
C VAL A 53 10.80 -13.76 1.13
N PRO A 54 11.79 -14.47 1.66
CA PRO A 54 12.71 -13.89 2.63
C PRO A 54 13.53 -12.78 1.98
N SER A 55 13.86 -11.74 2.76
CA SER A 55 14.53 -10.52 2.27
C SER A 55 15.77 -10.78 1.42
N TRP A 56 16.59 -11.78 1.76
CA TRP A 56 17.79 -12.12 0.97
C TRP A 56 17.46 -12.60 -0.44
N ARG A 57 16.39 -13.41 -0.60
CA ARG A 57 15.95 -13.91 -1.90
C ARG A 57 15.33 -12.81 -2.74
N PHE A 58 14.60 -11.89 -2.09
CA PHE A 58 14.11 -10.68 -2.74
C PHE A 58 15.27 -9.83 -3.26
N LEU A 59 16.28 -9.56 -2.41
CA LEU A 59 17.46 -8.77 -2.78
C LEU A 59 18.28 -9.41 -3.92
N LEU A 60 18.42 -10.74 -3.93
CA LEU A 60 19.04 -11.44 -5.05
C LEU A 60 18.26 -11.25 -6.36
N THR A 61 16.93 -11.26 -6.30
CA THR A 61 16.09 -11.01 -7.47
C THR A 61 16.21 -9.55 -7.93
N ALA A 62 16.21 -8.60 -7.00
CA ALA A 62 16.43 -7.18 -7.28
C ALA A 62 17.80 -6.90 -7.91
N ALA A 63 18.86 -7.56 -7.43
CA ALA A 63 20.19 -7.46 -8.02
C ALA A 63 20.21 -7.99 -9.46
N ARG A 64 19.58 -9.15 -9.72
CA ARG A 64 19.46 -9.71 -11.08
C ARG A 64 18.65 -8.83 -12.02
N GLN A 65 17.57 -8.22 -11.52
CA GLN A 65 16.70 -7.33 -12.30
C GLN A 65 17.21 -5.89 -12.37
N ARG A 66 18.26 -5.54 -11.60
CA ARG A 66 18.78 -4.18 -11.42
C ARG A 66 17.70 -3.17 -11.01
N SER A 67 16.65 -3.63 -10.33
CA SER A 67 15.50 -2.82 -9.92
C SER A 67 14.72 -3.54 -8.82
N MET A 68 14.36 -2.79 -7.77
CA MET A 68 13.48 -3.28 -6.69
C MET A 68 12.06 -3.50 -7.20
N ALA A 69 11.53 -2.58 -8.01
CA ALA A 69 10.19 -2.68 -8.59
C ALA A 69 10.06 -3.93 -9.48
N ARG A 70 11.03 -4.17 -10.37
CA ARG A 70 11.02 -5.38 -11.20
C ARG A 70 11.12 -6.68 -10.39
N ALA A 71 11.73 -6.64 -9.22
CA ALA A 71 11.74 -7.80 -8.32
C ALA A 71 10.36 -8.03 -7.69
N CYS A 72 9.62 -6.97 -7.35
CA CYS A 72 8.22 -7.07 -6.96
C CYS A 72 7.39 -7.73 -8.07
N ASP A 73 7.51 -7.26 -9.33
CA ASP A 73 6.77 -7.83 -10.47
C ASP A 73 7.00 -9.33 -10.62
N VAL A 74 8.27 -9.76 -10.62
CA VAL A 74 8.65 -11.17 -10.76
C VAL A 74 8.04 -12.03 -9.66
N HIS A 75 8.01 -11.53 -8.42
CA HIS A 75 7.44 -12.27 -7.31
C HIS A 75 5.91 -12.23 -7.30
N ALA A 76 5.31 -11.10 -7.64
CA ALA A 76 3.87 -10.88 -7.73
C ALA A 76 3.25 -11.82 -8.76
N VAL A 77 3.74 -11.80 -10.00
CA VAL A 77 3.29 -12.69 -11.08
C VAL A 77 3.43 -14.15 -10.68
N ARG A 78 4.60 -14.56 -10.19
CA ARG A 78 4.84 -15.96 -9.80
C ARG A 78 3.93 -16.43 -8.65
N LEU A 79 3.69 -15.58 -7.66
CA LEU A 79 2.85 -15.93 -6.52
C LEU A 79 1.36 -15.81 -6.86
N GLY A 80 1.00 -14.98 -7.83
CA GLY A 80 -0.35 -14.78 -8.34
C GLY A 80 -0.81 -15.86 -9.30
N ASP A 81 0.10 -16.62 -9.93
CA ASP A 81 -0.21 -17.68 -10.92
C ASP A 81 -0.92 -18.92 -10.32
N ARG A 82 -2.11 -18.69 -9.75
CA ARG A 82 -3.06 -19.65 -9.17
C ARG A 82 -4.41 -18.96 -8.93
N PRO A 83 -5.51 -19.70 -8.70
CA PRO A 83 -6.84 -19.13 -8.45
C PRO A 83 -6.88 -18.14 -7.27
N LEU A 84 -7.71 -17.09 -7.36
CA LEU A 84 -7.84 -16.07 -6.31
C LEU A 84 -8.28 -16.68 -4.97
N ALA A 85 -9.17 -17.67 -4.99
CA ALA A 85 -9.63 -18.37 -3.80
C ALA A 85 -8.48 -19.08 -3.05
N GLU A 86 -7.48 -19.61 -3.78
CA GLU A 86 -6.29 -20.20 -3.16
C GLU A 86 -5.40 -19.12 -2.52
N ILE A 87 -5.24 -17.98 -3.18
CA ILE A 87 -4.49 -16.83 -2.63
C ILE A 87 -5.19 -16.30 -1.36
N ALA A 88 -6.51 -16.14 -1.40
CA ALA A 88 -7.31 -15.70 -0.26
C ALA A 88 -7.19 -16.66 0.93
N ALA A 89 -7.33 -17.97 0.69
CA ALA A 89 -7.15 -18.99 1.72
C ALA A 89 -5.74 -18.92 2.35
N GLU A 90 -4.70 -18.77 1.55
CA GLU A 90 -3.32 -18.67 2.03
C GLU A 90 -3.07 -17.37 2.83
N LEU A 91 -3.62 -16.24 2.37
CA LEU A 91 -3.56 -14.96 3.10
C LEU A 91 -4.22 -15.07 4.48
N ARG A 92 -5.34 -15.77 4.60
CA ARG A 92 -6.00 -16.03 5.89
C ARG A 92 -5.16 -16.97 6.76
N HIS A 93 -4.69 -18.08 6.18
CA HIS A 93 -3.90 -19.07 6.91
C HIS A 93 -2.61 -18.46 7.49
N ARG A 94 -1.96 -17.60 6.72
CA ARG A 94 -0.69 -16.94 7.08
C ARG A 94 -0.84 -15.52 7.56
N ALA A 95 -2.05 -15.11 7.95
CA ALA A 95 -2.31 -13.72 8.31
C ALA A 95 -1.34 -13.20 9.39
N THR A 96 -1.00 -14.04 10.37
CA THR A 96 -0.11 -13.73 11.50
C THR A 96 1.38 -13.88 11.19
N ASP A 97 1.76 -14.32 9.99
CA ASP A 97 3.17 -14.51 9.63
C ASP A 97 3.89 -13.16 9.64
N GLY A 98 4.79 -13.00 10.61
CA GLY A 98 5.47 -11.76 10.90
C GLY A 98 6.62 -11.47 9.93
N SER A 99 6.29 -11.09 8.69
CA SER A 99 7.26 -10.62 7.70
C SER A 99 7.99 -9.35 8.17
N LYS A 100 9.32 -9.31 7.99
CA LYS A 100 10.16 -8.16 8.35
C LYS A 100 11.14 -7.85 7.21
N PRO A 101 10.72 -7.07 6.20
CA PRO A 101 11.61 -6.51 5.20
C PRO A 101 12.84 -5.84 5.83
N TRP A 102 14.01 -6.03 5.22
CA TRP A 102 15.29 -5.62 5.81
C TRP A 102 15.41 -4.11 6.06
N PHE A 103 14.80 -3.29 5.19
CA PHE A 103 14.92 -1.84 5.24
C PHE A 103 13.88 -1.19 6.16
N ILE A 104 12.60 -1.32 5.80
CA ILE A 104 11.46 -0.67 6.49
C ILE A 104 10.93 -1.48 7.67
N GLY A 105 11.35 -2.74 7.83
CA GLY A 105 10.85 -3.62 8.89
C GLY A 105 9.36 -3.90 8.76
N ARG A 106 8.70 -4.15 9.89
CA ARG A 106 7.27 -4.53 9.93
C ARG A 106 6.32 -3.40 9.52
N ALA A 107 6.81 -2.16 9.50
CA ALA A 107 6.07 -0.99 9.02
C ALA A 107 5.77 -1.06 7.52
N GLY A 108 6.61 -1.77 6.75
CA GLY A 108 6.43 -2.01 5.31
C GLY A 108 5.14 -2.76 5.01
N PRO A 109 5.08 -4.07 5.35
CA PRO A 109 3.92 -4.91 5.06
C PRO A 109 2.61 -4.38 5.65
N PHE A 110 2.70 -3.70 6.80
CA PHE A 110 1.57 -3.01 7.39
C PHE A 110 1.02 -1.91 6.47
N THR A 111 1.87 -0.97 6.07
CA THR A 111 1.46 0.18 5.25
C THR A 111 1.06 -0.26 3.84
N ASP A 112 1.79 -1.22 3.26
CA ASP A 112 1.44 -1.86 1.99
C ASP A 112 0.03 -2.47 2.04
N SER A 113 -0.33 -3.13 3.14
CA SER A 113 -1.67 -3.74 3.27
C SER A 113 -2.80 -2.72 3.29
N CYS A 114 -2.57 -1.50 3.79
CA CYS A 114 -3.56 -0.43 3.75
C CYS A 114 -3.71 0.10 2.31
N ILE A 115 -2.59 0.44 1.66
CA ILE A 115 -2.57 1.03 0.32
C ILE A 115 -3.11 0.06 -0.72
N HIS A 116 -2.63 -1.19 -0.71
CA HIS A 116 -3.01 -2.17 -1.72
C HIS A 116 -4.44 -2.68 -1.57
N LEU A 117 -5.05 -2.59 -0.38
CA LEU A 117 -6.49 -2.79 -0.25
C LEU A 117 -7.26 -1.78 -1.11
N ARG A 118 -6.87 -0.51 -1.10
CA ARG A 118 -7.50 0.51 -1.95
C ARG A 118 -7.09 0.40 -3.41
N ASP A 119 -5.87 -0.06 -3.70
CA ASP A 119 -5.47 -0.37 -5.08
C ASP A 119 -6.37 -1.45 -5.72
N LEU A 120 -6.85 -2.40 -4.92
CA LEU A 120 -7.83 -3.40 -5.32
C LEU A 120 -9.26 -2.85 -5.32
N ALA A 121 -9.70 -2.23 -4.23
CA ALA A 121 -11.10 -1.89 -4.00
C ALA A 121 -11.60 -0.72 -4.86
N GLU A 122 -10.77 0.30 -5.06
CA GLU A 122 -11.17 1.55 -5.72
C GLU A 122 -11.61 1.33 -7.17
N PRO A 123 -10.86 0.64 -8.05
CA PRO A 123 -11.27 0.43 -9.44
C PRO A 123 -12.51 -0.47 -9.58
N GLN A 124 -12.78 -1.29 -8.56
CA GLN A 124 -13.91 -2.21 -8.49
C GLN A 124 -15.17 -1.55 -7.90
N GLY A 125 -15.10 -0.27 -7.53
CA GLY A 125 -16.21 0.46 -6.92
C GLY A 125 -16.59 -0.06 -5.52
N LEU A 126 -15.67 -0.71 -4.81
CA LEU A 126 -15.91 -1.29 -3.50
C LEU A 126 -15.64 -0.27 -2.38
N ASP A 127 -16.65 -0.08 -1.52
CA ASP A 127 -16.56 0.74 -0.32
C ASP A 127 -15.98 -0.05 0.87
N VAL A 128 -14.74 -0.51 0.70
CA VAL A 128 -13.99 -1.27 1.72
C VAL A 128 -12.65 -0.61 2.01
N THR A 129 -12.39 -0.33 3.29
CA THR A 129 -11.14 0.29 3.72
C THR A 129 -10.71 -0.23 5.09
N VAL A 130 -9.45 0.00 5.45
CA VAL A 130 -8.94 -0.33 6.79
C VAL A 130 -9.47 0.67 7.83
N PRO A 131 -9.49 0.31 9.12
CA PRO A 131 -9.87 1.23 10.19
C PRO A 131 -9.10 2.56 10.15
N LEU A 132 -9.74 3.65 10.57
CA LEU A 132 -9.14 5.00 10.55
C LEU A 132 -7.80 5.07 11.30
N GLU A 133 -7.68 4.34 12.40
CA GLU A 133 -6.44 4.30 13.16
C GLU A 133 -5.31 3.54 12.45
N ASP A 134 -5.62 2.74 11.42
CA ASP A 134 -4.62 2.12 10.52
C ASP A 134 -4.10 3.14 9.53
N TRP A 135 -4.99 3.96 8.95
CA TRP A 135 -4.58 5.08 8.09
C TRP A 135 -3.72 6.10 8.83
N ARG A 136 -4.10 6.48 10.05
CA ARG A 136 -3.28 7.35 10.89
C ARG A 136 -1.86 6.78 11.08
N ALA A 137 -1.76 5.49 11.41
CA ALA A 137 -0.46 4.84 11.60
C ALA A 137 0.34 4.73 10.30
N ALA A 138 -0.32 4.47 9.17
CA ALA A 138 0.28 4.47 7.85
C ALA A 138 0.85 5.85 7.49
N LEU A 139 0.13 6.94 7.77
CA LEU A 139 0.63 8.29 7.57
C LEU A 139 1.90 8.58 8.38
N ASP A 140 1.92 8.23 9.67
CA ASP A 140 3.12 8.37 10.52
C ASP A 140 4.32 7.60 9.95
N ILE A 141 4.07 6.43 9.37
CA ILE A 141 5.10 5.62 8.73
C ILE A 141 5.57 6.28 7.42
N ILE A 142 4.66 6.67 6.53
CA ILE A 142 4.96 7.28 5.22
C ILE A 142 5.86 8.51 5.39
N VAL A 143 5.58 9.38 6.38
CA VAL A 143 6.35 10.61 6.58
C VAL A 143 7.67 10.41 7.32
N SER A 144 7.93 9.22 7.88
CA SER A 144 9.19 8.86 8.53
C SER A 144 10.35 8.76 7.51
N PRO A 145 11.62 8.90 7.92
CA PRO A 145 12.76 8.87 6.98
C PRO A 145 12.78 7.64 6.06
N ARG A 146 12.59 6.44 6.64
CA ARG A 146 12.56 5.19 5.86
C ARG A 146 11.26 5.04 5.06
N GLY A 147 10.14 5.52 5.59
CA GLY A 147 8.87 5.50 4.87
C GLY A 147 8.90 6.37 3.62
N ARG A 148 9.52 7.55 3.69
CA ARG A 148 9.68 8.43 2.53
C ARG A 148 10.41 7.75 1.38
N GLU A 149 11.45 6.98 1.70
CA GLU A 149 12.20 6.19 0.71
C GLU A 149 11.46 4.94 0.21
N SER A 150 10.46 4.47 0.96
CA SER A 150 9.73 3.24 0.65
C SER A 150 8.41 3.48 -0.10
N PHE A 151 7.72 4.58 0.20
CA PHE A 151 6.33 4.81 -0.25
C PHE A 151 6.16 6.02 -1.15
N LEU A 152 7.04 7.02 -1.11
CA LEU A 152 6.88 8.17 -1.98
C LEU A 152 7.37 7.83 -3.39
N PRO A 153 6.61 8.18 -4.45
CA PRO A 153 7.03 7.97 -5.83
C PRO A 153 8.24 8.82 -6.22
N ALA A 154 8.46 9.96 -5.55
CA ALA A 154 9.55 10.88 -5.85
C ALA A 154 10.06 11.60 -4.59
N LYS A 155 11.36 11.92 -4.61
CA LYS A 155 11.96 12.79 -3.60
C LYS A 155 11.35 14.19 -3.67
N GLY A 156 11.13 14.80 -2.52
CA GLY A 156 10.59 16.14 -2.41
C GLY A 156 9.08 16.27 -2.64
N LEU A 157 8.35 15.15 -2.79
CA LEU A 157 6.89 15.17 -2.95
C LEU A 157 6.19 15.98 -1.85
N LEU A 158 6.70 15.89 -0.62
CA LEU A 158 6.11 16.52 0.57
C LEU A 158 6.64 17.94 0.83
N ASP A 159 7.65 18.41 0.10
CA ASP A 159 8.40 19.61 0.47
C ASP A 159 7.54 20.88 0.30
N GLY A 160 7.57 21.76 1.31
CA GLY A 160 6.82 23.03 1.33
C GLY A 160 5.30 22.87 1.42
N LEU A 161 4.82 21.69 1.84
CA LEU A 161 3.39 21.40 2.02
C LEU A 161 3.09 21.07 3.49
N ARG A 162 1.96 21.58 3.99
CA ARG A 162 1.37 21.17 5.27
C ARG A 162 0.21 20.22 5.01
N TRP A 163 0.40 18.95 5.38
CA TRP A 163 -0.60 17.91 5.22
C TRP A 163 -1.45 17.81 6.48
N GLU A 164 -2.77 17.74 6.34
CA GLU A 164 -3.70 17.72 7.49
C GLU A 164 -4.89 16.81 7.22
N ALA A 165 -5.07 15.82 8.09
CA ALA A 165 -6.21 14.91 8.00
C ALA A 165 -7.48 15.58 8.56
N THR A 166 -8.60 15.39 7.89
CA THR A 166 -9.90 15.99 8.29
C THR A 166 -10.71 15.12 9.23
N ASP A 167 -10.40 13.83 9.32
CA ASP A 167 -11.13 12.79 10.04
C ASP A 167 -10.40 12.29 11.30
N VAL A 168 -9.12 12.64 11.45
CA VAL A 168 -8.30 12.32 12.63
C VAL A 168 -7.35 13.48 12.92
N ALA A 169 -7.05 13.72 14.21
CA ALA A 169 -6.10 14.74 14.63
C ALA A 169 -4.66 14.38 14.20
N TRP A 170 -4.30 14.69 12.96
CA TRP A 170 -3.00 14.40 12.35
C TRP A 170 -2.61 15.52 11.39
N ALA A 171 -1.37 15.98 11.49
CA ALA A 171 -0.78 16.91 10.54
C ALA A 171 0.73 16.69 10.43
N HIS A 172 1.30 17.02 9.27
CA HIS A 172 2.73 16.90 9.00
C HIS A 172 3.23 17.98 8.04
N GLY A 173 4.43 18.49 8.30
CA GLY A 173 5.09 19.47 7.44
C GLY A 173 4.63 20.91 7.64
N GLU A 174 5.22 21.80 6.87
CA GLU A 174 5.01 23.25 6.90
C GLU A 174 4.88 23.78 5.47
N GLY A 175 4.07 24.82 5.28
CA GLY A 175 3.83 25.46 3.98
C GLY A 175 2.37 25.40 3.54
N SER A 176 2.13 25.34 2.23
CA SER A 176 0.78 25.41 1.66
C SER A 176 -0.08 24.20 2.07
N PRO A 177 -1.32 24.41 2.53
CA PRO A 177 -2.14 23.33 3.05
C PRO A 177 -2.58 22.34 1.97
N VAL A 178 -2.55 21.05 2.31
CA VAL A 178 -3.18 19.93 1.61
C VAL A 178 -3.99 19.13 2.64
N THR A 179 -5.29 19.10 2.47
CA THR A 179 -6.25 18.55 3.44
C THR A 179 -7.14 17.49 2.80
N GLY A 180 -7.50 16.45 3.55
CA GLY A 180 -8.36 15.35 3.10
C GLY A 180 -8.49 14.28 4.18
N SER A 181 -9.21 13.19 3.90
CA SER A 181 -9.24 12.04 4.83
C SER A 181 -7.85 11.43 4.99
N ALA A 182 -7.61 10.73 6.11
CA ALA A 182 -6.32 10.07 6.33
C ALA A 182 -5.96 9.08 5.20
N GLU A 183 -6.98 8.38 4.67
CA GLU A 183 -6.85 7.53 3.48
C GLU A 183 -6.43 8.33 2.25
N ALA A 184 -7.16 9.41 1.91
CA ALA A 184 -6.88 10.19 0.71
C ALA A 184 -5.45 10.76 0.73
N LEU A 185 -4.99 11.25 1.88
CA LEU A 185 -3.62 11.74 2.03
C LEU A 185 -2.61 10.60 1.84
N ALA A 186 -2.81 9.44 2.47
CA ALA A 186 -1.89 8.30 2.33
C ALA A 186 -1.82 7.79 0.87
N MET A 187 -2.97 7.72 0.19
CA MET A 187 -3.05 7.29 -1.22
C MET A 187 -2.36 8.29 -2.16
N VAL A 188 -2.57 9.59 -1.97
CA VAL A 188 -1.88 10.61 -2.80
C VAL A 188 -0.39 10.66 -2.50
N MET A 189 0.04 10.57 -1.23
CA MET A 189 1.46 10.51 -0.87
C MET A 189 2.16 9.29 -1.48
N SER A 190 1.45 8.17 -1.61
CA SER A 190 1.95 6.95 -2.25
C SER A 190 1.77 6.92 -3.78
N GLY A 191 1.46 8.07 -4.38
CA GLY A 191 1.45 8.27 -5.83
C GLY A 191 0.17 7.91 -6.55
N ARG A 192 -0.93 7.58 -5.84
CA ARG A 192 -2.22 7.27 -6.49
C ARG A 192 -2.96 8.57 -6.82
N SER A 193 -2.66 9.11 -8.00
CA SER A 193 -3.20 10.38 -8.51
C SER A 193 -4.73 10.42 -8.60
N VAL A 194 -5.41 9.26 -8.69
CA VAL A 194 -6.88 9.17 -8.63
C VAL A 194 -7.47 9.79 -7.35
N HIS A 195 -6.69 9.84 -6.26
CA HIS A 195 -7.12 10.47 -5.00
C HIS A 195 -6.85 11.98 -4.95
N LEU A 196 -6.28 12.60 -5.99
CA LEU A 196 -6.02 14.05 -6.01
C LEU A 196 -7.31 14.89 -5.91
N ASP A 197 -8.42 14.38 -6.44
CA ASP A 197 -9.71 15.06 -6.35
C ASP A 197 -10.38 14.89 -4.98
N ARG A 198 -9.78 14.09 -4.08
CA ARG A 198 -10.21 13.90 -2.68
C ARG A 198 -9.38 14.71 -1.68
N VAL A 199 -8.45 15.52 -2.17
CA VAL A 199 -7.67 16.45 -1.36
C VAL A 199 -7.91 17.89 -1.81
N SER A 200 -7.78 18.83 -0.89
CA SER A 200 -8.06 20.24 -1.11
C SER A 200 -7.06 21.15 -0.41
N GLY A 201 -6.97 22.40 -0.82
CA GLY A 201 -6.05 23.40 -0.26
C GLY A 201 -5.07 23.96 -1.28
N GLU A 202 -4.41 25.05 -0.92
CA GLU A 202 -3.52 25.80 -1.81
C GLU A 202 -2.33 24.98 -2.32
N GLY A 203 -1.92 23.94 -1.58
CA GLY A 203 -0.83 23.05 -1.94
C GLY A 203 -1.16 22.03 -3.05
N VAL A 204 -2.44 21.82 -3.37
CA VAL A 204 -2.88 20.75 -4.30
C VAL A 204 -2.35 20.97 -5.72
N ALA A 205 -2.24 22.22 -6.18
CA ALA A 205 -1.69 22.51 -7.51
C ALA A 205 -0.22 22.09 -7.62
N ALA A 206 0.59 22.39 -6.59
CA ALA A 206 1.99 21.97 -6.52
C ALA A 206 2.13 20.45 -6.40
N LEU A 207 1.25 19.81 -5.62
CA LEU A 207 1.22 18.36 -5.46
C LEU A 207 0.88 17.65 -6.79
N ARG A 208 -0.13 18.13 -7.51
CA ARG A 208 -0.51 17.59 -8.83
C ARG A 208 0.67 17.65 -9.81
N ALA A 209 1.37 18.77 -9.88
CA ALA A 209 2.53 18.94 -10.75
C ALA A 209 3.72 18.00 -10.41
N ARG A 210 3.76 17.43 -9.20
CA ARG A 210 4.80 16.47 -8.78
C ARG A 210 4.43 15.01 -9.06
N LEU A 211 3.15 14.73 -9.34
CA LEU A 211 2.62 13.38 -9.59
C LEU A 211 2.32 13.12 -11.07
N THR A 212 2.38 14.15 -11.91
CA THR A 212 2.27 14.10 -13.38
C THR A 212 3.62 14.22 -14.03
#